data_AF-A0A7K4GN28-F1
#
_entry.id   AF-A0A7K4GN28-F1
#
_cell.length_a   1.000
_cell.length_b   1.000
_cell.length_c   1.000
_cell.angle_alpha   90.00
_cell.angle_beta   90.00
_cell.angle_gamma   90.00
#
_symmetry.space_group_name_H-M   'P 1'
#
loop_
_entity.id
_entity.type
_entity.pdbx_description
1 polymer ?
#
loop_
_entity_poly.entity_id
_entity_poly.type
_entity_poly.pdbx_seq_one_letter_code
_entity_poly.pdbx_strand_id
1 'polypeptide(L)'
;MEELLPSLKNMLKEAIDIEPDTSKLAITLTIKNKIDGILAEPEEIITMLKMYGGLRDEISMEINIDNDTQTITLNFQNEESFKVVAKIFETLWDNAVDLLYQAIESDFSRIKNIPDIDD
;
A
#
# COMPACT_ATOMS: atom_id res chain seq x y z
N MET A 1 -17.79 -14.96 9.80
CA MET A 1 -16.57 -14.54 9.09
C MET A 1 -16.89 -13.63 7.90
N GLU A 2 -17.99 -13.86 7.16
CA GLU A 2 -18.44 -12.98 6.05
C GLU A 2 -18.68 -11.51 6.46
N GLU A 3 -19.09 -11.23 7.71
CA GLU A 3 -19.27 -9.85 8.20
C GLU A 3 -17.96 -9.13 8.60
N LEU A 4 -16.85 -9.87 8.78
CA LEU A 4 -15.58 -9.29 9.24
C LEU A 4 -14.81 -8.61 8.10
N LEU A 5 -14.93 -9.11 6.85
CA LEU A 5 -14.18 -8.60 5.71
C LEU A 5 -14.60 -7.18 5.29
N PRO A 6 -15.90 -6.86 5.18
CA PRO A 6 -16.33 -5.49 4.90
C PRO A 6 -15.92 -4.53 6.02
N SER A 7 -15.99 -4.99 7.27
CA SER A 7 -15.55 -4.20 8.43
C SER A 7 -14.05 -3.89 8.39
N LEU A 8 -13.21 -4.90 8.13
CA LEU A 8 -11.75 -4.72 8.05
C LEU A 8 -11.37 -3.78 6.90
N LYS A 9 -11.98 -3.96 5.72
CA LYS A 9 -11.78 -3.06 4.58
C LYS A 9 -12.11 -1.62 4.92
N ASN A 10 -13.24 -1.39 5.56
CA ASN A 10 -13.67 -0.05 5.94
C ASN A 10 -12.72 0.55 6.98
N MET A 11 -12.27 -0.23 7.97
CA MET A 11 -11.28 0.22 8.94
C MET A 11 -9.97 0.66 8.29
N LEU A 12 -9.45 -0.10 7.32
CA LEU A 12 -8.23 0.26 6.60
C LEU A 12 -8.40 1.56 5.79
N LYS A 13 -9.53 1.70 5.09
CA LYS A 13 -9.87 2.91 4.33
C LYS A 13 -10.10 4.13 5.21
N GLU A 14 -10.65 3.94 6.41
CA GLU A 14 -10.88 5.03 7.35
C GLU A 14 -9.57 5.48 8.00
N ALA A 15 -8.65 4.54 8.27
CA ALA A 15 -7.38 4.82 8.93
C ALA A 15 -6.37 5.56 8.03
N ILE A 16 -6.48 5.44 6.71
CA ILE A 16 -5.51 6.00 5.76
C ILE A 16 -6.23 6.76 4.65
N ASP A 17 -5.96 8.06 4.55
CA ASP A 17 -6.35 8.86 3.39
C ASP A 17 -5.29 8.73 2.30
N ILE A 18 -5.71 8.52 1.06
CA ILE A 18 -4.83 8.40 -0.10
C ILE A 18 -5.25 9.45 -1.12
N GLU A 19 -4.34 10.36 -1.43
CA GLU A 19 -4.60 11.51 -2.30
C GLU A 19 -3.62 11.52 -3.48
N PRO A 20 -4.06 11.05 -4.67
CA PRO A 20 -3.30 11.19 -5.90
C PRO A 20 -3.36 12.62 -6.43
N ASP A 21 -2.20 13.23 -6.72
CA ASP A 21 -2.05 14.53 -7.36
C ASP A 21 -1.37 14.36 -8.72
N THR A 22 -2.18 14.34 -9.79
CA THR A 22 -1.71 14.22 -11.18
C THR A 22 -0.88 15.42 -11.63
N SER A 23 -1.06 16.60 -11.01
CA SER A 23 -0.33 17.81 -11.39
C SER A 23 1.12 17.79 -10.88
N LYS A 24 1.34 17.14 -9.74
CA LYS A 24 2.67 16.96 -9.13
C LYS A 24 3.28 15.60 -9.40
N LEU A 25 2.53 14.69 -10.02
CA LEU A 25 2.89 13.28 -10.14
C LEU A 25 3.27 12.70 -8.76
N ALA A 26 2.38 12.89 -7.80
CA ALA A 26 2.61 12.51 -6.40
C ALA A 26 1.39 11.77 -5.83
N ILE A 27 1.63 10.80 -4.94
CA ILE A 27 0.59 10.13 -4.16
C ILE A 27 0.92 10.34 -2.69
N THR A 28 0.01 10.97 -1.96
CA THR A 28 0.17 11.19 -0.51
C THR A 28 -0.72 10.23 0.25
N LEU A 29 -0.14 9.51 1.20
CA LEU A 29 -0.84 8.69 2.17
C LEU A 29 -0.76 9.39 3.52
N THR A 30 -1.90 9.62 4.16
CA THR A 30 -1.98 10.23 5.48
C THR A 30 -2.60 9.25 6.45
N ILE A 31 -1.87 8.89 7.51
CA ILE A 31 -2.35 7.98 8.54
C ILE A 31 -3.08 8.82 9.60
N LYS A 32 -4.38 8.61 9.75
CA LYS A 32 -5.24 9.43 10.63
C LYS A 32 -5.02 9.18 12.12
N ASN A 33 -4.65 7.95 12.47
CA ASN A 33 -4.41 7.58 13.85
C ASN A 33 -2.92 7.70 14.14
N LYS A 34 -2.58 8.57 15.09
CA LYS A 34 -1.18 8.79 15.45
C LYS A 34 -0.53 7.48 15.89
N ILE A 35 0.54 7.10 15.21
CA ILE A 35 1.40 5.98 15.58
C ILE A 35 2.61 6.54 16.33
N ASP A 36 2.88 6.00 17.50
CA ASP A 36 4.11 6.32 18.23
C ASP A 36 5.28 5.53 17.62
N GLY A 37 6.28 6.23 17.10
CA GLY A 37 7.50 5.62 16.54
C GLY A 37 7.72 5.89 15.06
N ILE A 38 8.42 4.97 14.40
CA ILE A 38 8.69 5.02 12.96
C ILE A 38 7.43 4.56 12.22
N LEU A 39 6.98 5.38 11.27
CA LEU A 39 5.77 5.15 10.49
C LEU A 39 5.93 3.98 9.52
N ALA A 40 7.03 4.01 8.76
CA ALA A 40 7.42 3.00 7.79
C ALA A 40 8.87 3.25 7.35
N GLU A 41 9.46 2.25 6.72
CA GLU A 41 10.67 2.36 5.91
C GLU A 41 10.33 2.30 4.41
N PRO A 42 11.12 2.94 3.53
CA PRO A 42 10.87 2.93 2.09
C PRO A 42 10.71 1.53 1.48
N GLU A 43 11.48 0.54 1.96
CA GLU A 43 11.44 -0.85 1.50
C GLU A 43 10.09 -1.52 1.82
N GLU A 44 9.48 -1.17 2.97
CA GLU A 44 8.17 -1.68 3.37
C GLU A 44 7.07 -1.19 2.44
N ILE A 45 7.17 0.05 1.96
CA ILE A 45 6.23 0.63 1.00
C ILE A 45 6.37 -0.07 -0.36
N ILE A 46 7.60 -0.34 -0.81
CA ILE A 46 7.84 -1.11 -2.03
C ILE A 46 7.26 -2.51 -1.89
N THR A 47 7.51 -3.17 -0.76
CA THR A 47 7.00 -4.51 -0.46
C THR A 47 5.48 -4.54 -0.46
N MET A 48 4.84 -3.55 0.16
CA MET A 48 3.39 -3.39 0.15
C MET A 48 2.83 -3.28 -1.28
N LEU A 49 3.44 -2.45 -2.13
CA LEU A 49 3.02 -2.30 -3.53
C LEU A 49 3.22 -3.58 -4.35
N LYS A 50 4.27 -4.35 -4.08
CA LYS A 50 4.53 -5.65 -4.72
C LYS A 50 3.51 -6.71 -4.26
N MET A 51 3.36 -6.89 -2.96
CA MET A 51 2.51 -7.93 -2.37
C MET A 51 1.02 -7.69 -2.62
N TYR A 52 0.54 -6.49 -2.31
CA TYR A 52 -0.88 -6.18 -2.34
C TYR A 52 -1.29 -5.50 -3.65
N GLY A 53 -0.37 -4.80 -4.31
CA GLY A 53 -0.62 -4.16 -5.60
C GLY A 53 -0.28 -5.02 -6.81
N GLY A 54 0.49 -6.10 -6.62
CA GLY A 54 1.00 -6.92 -7.72
C GLY A 54 2.00 -6.17 -8.61
N LEU A 55 2.69 -5.17 -8.06
CA LEU A 55 3.74 -4.45 -8.78
C LEU A 55 4.88 -5.42 -9.14
N ARG A 56 5.14 -5.62 -10.44
CA ARG A 56 6.20 -6.53 -10.93
C ARG A 56 7.41 -5.80 -11.47
N ASP A 57 7.19 -4.62 -12.03
CA ASP A 57 8.23 -3.82 -12.65
C ASP A 57 8.88 -2.91 -11.60
N GLU A 58 10.18 -2.70 -11.74
CA GLU A 58 10.87 -1.67 -10.96
C GLU A 58 10.41 -0.29 -11.44
N ILE A 59 9.70 0.42 -10.56
CA ILE A 59 9.28 1.79 -10.81
C ILE A 59 10.22 2.74 -10.07
N SER A 60 10.84 3.65 -10.81
CA SER A 60 11.60 4.77 -10.24
C SER A 60 10.63 5.74 -9.57
N MET A 61 10.64 5.75 -8.24
CA MET A 61 9.86 6.64 -7.39
C MET A 61 10.71 7.09 -6.20
N GLU A 62 10.46 8.30 -5.74
CA GLU A 62 11.04 8.83 -4.52
C GLU A 62 10.02 8.71 -3.38
N ILE A 63 10.42 8.06 -2.29
CA ILE A 63 9.57 7.81 -1.14
C ILE A 63 10.02 8.73 0.00
N ASN A 64 9.14 9.66 0.38
CA ASN A 64 9.36 10.57 1.49
C ASN A 64 8.42 10.20 2.63
N ILE A 65 8.99 9.97 3.81
CA ILE A 65 8.26 9.54 5.01
C ILE A 65 8.45 10.61 6.08
N ASP A 66 7.34 11.19 6.52
CA ASP A 66 7.30 12.17 7.60
C ASP A 66 6.57 11.56 8.80
N ASN A 67 7.34 11.22 9.83
CA ASN A 67 6.82 10.63 11.07
C ASN A 67 6.07 11.64 11.93
N ASP A 68 6.38 12.94 11.81
CA ASP A 68 5.76 13.99 12.62
C ASP A 68 4.34 14.28 12.12
N THR A 69 4.16 14.36 10.80
CA THR A 69 2.86 14.56 10.16
C THR A 69 2.12 13.25 9.86
N GLN A 70 2.77 12.10 10.05
CA GLN A 70 2.23 10.78 9.74
C GLN A 70 1.85 10.63 8.26
N THR A 71 2.68 11.20 7.37
CA THR A 71 2.46 11.20 5.92
C THR A 71 3.57 10.47 5.16
N ILE A 72 3.17 9.75 4.12
CA ILE A 72 4.07 9.12 3.16
C ILE A 72 3.76 9.70 1.79
N THR A 73 4.76 10.26 1.11
CA THR A 73 4.62 10.82 -0.23
C THR A 73 5.44 10.03 -1.22
N LEU A 74 4.80 9.56 -2.29
CA LEU A 74 5.46 8.91 -3.41
C LEU A 74 5.51 9.89 -4.57
N ASN A 75 6.70 10.31 -4.99
CA ASN A 75 6.90 11.19 -6.13
C ASN A 75 7.39 10.39 -7.34
N PHE A 76 6.87 10.70 -8.52
CA PHE A 76 7.16 9.97 -9.74
C PHE A 76 7.78 10.89 -10.80
N GLN A 77 8.75 10.35 -11.54
CA GLN A 77 9.43 11.09 -12.63
C GLN A 77 8.59 11.15 -13.91
N ASN A 78 7.61 10.25 -14.07
CA ASN A 78 6.81 10.14 -15.27
C ASN A 78 5.36 9.75 -14.95
N GLU A 79 4.45 10.12 -15.84
CA GLU A 79 3.00 9.94 -15.68
C GLU A 79 2.58 8.47 -15.76
N GLU A 80 3.31 7.62 -16.51
CA GLU A 80 3.01 6.20 -16.65
C GLU A 80 3.19 5.46 -15.32
N SER A 81 4.36 5.64 -14.68
CA SER A 81 4.65 5.13 -13.35
C SER A 81 3.65 5.61 -12.30
N PHE A 82 3.33 6.90 -12.31
CA PHE A 82 2.29 7.46 -11.45
C PHE A 82 0.94 6.74 -11.65
N LYS A 83 0.49 6.58 -12.90
CA LYS A 83 -0.80 5.94 -13.21
C LYS A 83 -0.84 4.48 -12.77
N VAL A 84 0.26 3.75 -12.95
CA VAL A 84 0.36 2.36 -12.51
C VAL A 84 0.18 2.27 -11.00
N VAL A 85 0.91 3.08 -10.23
CA VAL A 85 0.84 3.05 -8.76
C VAL A 85 -0.48 3.63 -8.24
N ALA A 86 -1.03 4.67 -8.86
CA ALA A 86 -2.34 5.20 -8.51
C ALA A 86 -3.44 4.13 -8.66
N LYS A 87 -3.40 3.36 -9.75
CA LYS A 87 -4.33 2.24 -9.98
C LYS A 87 -4.15 1.12 -8.96
N ILE A 88 -2.93 0.87 -8.49
CA ILE A 88 -2.68 -0.07 -7.40
C ILE A 88 -3.45 0.37 -6.15
N PHE A 89 -3.36 1.64 -5.76
CA PHE A 89 -4.04 2.15 -4.57
C PHE A 89 -5.57 2.09 -4.63
N GLU A 90 -6.18 2.09 -5.82
CA GLU A 90 -7.63 1.88 -5.97
C GLU A 90 -8.07 0.48 -5.51
N THR A 91 -7.19 -0.52 -5.63
CA THR A 91 -7.49 -1.94 -5.36
C THR A 91 -6.70 -2.52 -4.19
N LEU A 92 -5.74 -1.77 -3.64
CA LEU A 92 -4.80 -2.24 -2.62
C LEU A 92 -5.50 -2.86 -1.41
N TRP A 93 -6.51 -2.17 -0.86
CA TRP A 93 -7.24 -2.65 0.32
C TRP A 93 -8.11 -3.85 0.04
N ASP A 94 -8.64 -3.96 -1.18
CA ASP A 94 -9.38 -5.15 -1.60
C ASP A 94 -8.47 -6.37 -1.67
N ASN A 95 -7.29 -6.21 -2.25
CA ASN A 95 -6.31 -7.28 -2.35
C ASN A 95 -5.72 -7.65 -0.96
N ALA A 96 -5.48 -6.68 -0.09
CA ALA A 96 -5.00 -6.94 1.27
C ALA A 96 -5.99 -7.77 2.09
N VAL A 97 -7.28 -7.43 2.02
CA VAL A 97 -8.34 -8.18 2.73
C VAL A 97 -8.51 -9.58 2.14
N ASP A 98 -8.45 -9.73 0.82
CA ASP A 98 -8.51 -11.04 0.15
C ASP A 98 -7.33 -11.96 0.55
N LEU A 99 -6.12 -11.41 0.61
CA LEU A 99 -4.93 -12.16 1.02
C LEU A 99 -5.01 -12.59 2.49
N LEU A 100 -5.46 -11.71 3.39
CA LEU A 100 -5.67 -12.07 4.79
C LEU A 100 -6.73 -13.15 4.96
N TYR A 101 -7.82 -13.08 4.19
CA TYR A 101 -8.86 -14.10 4.21
C TYR A 101 -8.33 -15.47 3.79
N GLN A 102 -7.61 -15.52 2.68
CA GLN A 102 -7.02 -16.75 2.16
C GLN A 102 -5.99 -17.36 3.13
N ALA A 103 -5.18 -16.53 3.78
CA ALA A 103 -4.26 -17.00 4.81
C ALA A 103 -4.99 -17.66 5.99
N ILE A 104 -6.14 -17.12 6.42
CA ILE A 104 -7.00 -17.72 7.45
C ILE A 104 -7.57 -19.06 6.96
N GLU A 105 -7.96 -19.16 5.70
CA GLU A 105 -8.44 -20.39 5.08
C GLU A 105 -7.32 -21.40 4.74
N SER A 106 -6.06 -21.06 5.03
CA SER A 106 -4.87 -21.85 4.66
C SER A 106 -4.71 -22.09 3.15
N ASP A 107 -5.30 -21.24 2.30
CA ASP A 107 -5.11 -21.25 0.85
C ASP A 107 -4.04 -20.23 0.45
N PHE A 108 -2.81 -20.69 0.26
CA PHE A 108 -1.68 -19.82 -0.11
C PHE A 108 -1.48 -19.71 -1.62
N SER A 109 -2.40 -20.23 -2.45
CA SER A 109 -2.20 -20.39 -3.90
C SER A 109 -2.03 -19.07 -4.68
N ARG A 110 -2.49 -17.95 -4.11
CA ARG A 110 -2.38 -16.60 -4.69
C ARG A 110 -1.33 -15.71 -4.05
N ILE A 111 -0.70 -16.14 -2.96
CA ILE A 111 0.52 -15.53 -2.43
C ILE A 111 1.66 -15.92 -3.37
N LYS A 112 1.69 -15.34 -4.56
CA LYS A 112 2.75 -15.54 -5.56
C LYS A 112 3.75 -14.40 -5.43
N ASN A 113 4.99 -14.77 -5.11
CA ASN A 113 6.16 -13.90 -5.08
C ASN A 113 6.07 -12.80 -4.01
N ILE A 114 5.97 -13.19 -2.73
CA ILE A 114 6.57 -12.35 -1.69
C ILE A 114 8.06 -12.30 -2.04
N PRO A 115 8.69 -11.13 -2.20
CA PRO A 115 10.14 -11.03 -2.30
C PRO A 115 10.74 -11.79 -1.10
N ASP A 116 11.84 -12.53 -1.27
CA ASP A 116 12.57 -13.04 -0.11
C ASP A 116 12.87 -11.84 0.80
N ILE A 117 12.17 -11.77 1.93
CA ILE A 117 12.52 -10.87 3.02
C ILE A 117 13.67 -11.59 3.71
N ASP A 118 14.87 -11.43 3.16
CA ASP A 118 16.08 -11.94 3.82
C ASP A 118 16.15 -11.32 5.23
N ASP A 119 16.23 -12.20 6.24
CA ASP A 119 16.39 -11.93 7.68
C ASP A 119 17.59 -11.01 7.99
#